data_AF-A0A139R5H6-F1
#
_entry.id   AF-A0A139R5H6-F1
#
_cell.length_a   1.000
_cell.length_b   1.000
_cell.length_c   1.000
_cell.angle_alpha   90.00
_cell.angle_beta   90.00
_cell.angle_gamma   90.00
#
_symmetry.space_group_name_H-M   'P 1'
#
loop_
_entity.id
_entity.type
_entity.pdbx_description
1 polymer ?
#
loop_
_entity_poly.entity_id
_entity_poly.type
_entity_poly.pdbx_seq_one_letter_code
_entity_poly.pdbx_strand_id
1 'polypeptide(L)'
;MNEQVSYLYQPYNPSILRLINNVIKAAHAEGKWAGMCGEMAGDQKAVPLLVGMGLDEFSMSATSVLRTRSLMKKLDTAKMEEYANRALTECSTMEEVLELQKEYVNFD
;
A
#
# COMPACT_ATOMS: atom_id res chain seq x y z
N MET A 1 -20.20 5.02 6.33
CA MET A 1 -19.80 3.60 6.32
C MET A 1 -20.84 2.82 7.10
N ASN A 2 -21.22 1.61 6.66
CA ASN A 2 -22.19 0.80 7.40
C ASN A 2 -21.49 0.13 8.59
N GLU A 3 -21.83 0.53 9.81
CA GLU A 3 -21.16 0.05 11.03
C GLU A 3 -21.36 -1.46 11.25
N GLN A 4 -22.51 -2.02 10.86
CA GLN A 4 -22.86 -3.42 11.06
C GLN A 4 -21.93 -4.39 10.32
N VAL A 5 -21.30 -3.93 9.24
CA VAL A 5 -20.39 -4.72 8.39
C VAL A 5 -19.02 -4.06 8.24
N SER A 6 -18.69 -3.11 9.11
CA SER A 6 -17.43 -2.36 9.06
C SER A 6 -16.19 -3.27 9.12
N TYR A 7 -16.29 -4.43 9.78
CA TYR A 7 -15.24 -5.44 9.86
C TYR A 7 -14.84 -6.04 8.51
N LEU A 8 -15.70 -5.98 7.48
CA LEU A 8 -15.38 -6.42 6.12
C LEU A 8 -14.59 -5.36 5.33
N TYR A 9 -14.48 -4.13 5.85
CA TYR A 9 -13.66 -3.10 5.22
C TYR A 9 -12.19 -3.34 5.55
N GLN A 10 -11.54 -4.12 4.68
CA GLN A 10 -10.16 -4.57 4.84
C GLN A 10 -9.27 -4.03 3.69
N PRO A 11 -8.74 -2.79 3.78
CA PRO A 11 -7.90 -2.20 2.73
C PRO A 11 -6.63 -3.02 2.41
N TYR A 12 -6.14 -3.77 3.39
CA TYR A 12 -4.93 -4.60 3.31
C TYR A 12 -5.23 -6.05 2.89
N ASN A 13 -6.49 -6.37 2.58
CA ASN A 13 -6.82 -7.71 2.11
C ASN A 13 -6.08 -7.98 0.79
N PRO A 14 -5.42 -9.15 0.62
CA PRO A 14 -4.69 -9.48 -0.60
C PRO A 14 -5.50 -9.31 -1.89
N SER A 15 -6.82 -9.49 -1.85
CA SER A 15 -7.69 -9.28 -3.01
C SER A 15 -7.68 -7.82 -3.50
N ILE A 16 -7.71 -6.86 -2.57
CA ILE A 16 -7.66 -5.43 -2.87
C ILE A 16 -6.25 -5.03 -3.34
N LEU A 17 -5.22 -5.56 -2.69
CA LEU A 17 -3.83 -5.30 -3.06
C LEU A 17 -3.53 -5.81 -4.48
N ARG A 18 -4.00 -7.01 -4.84
CA ARG A 18 -3.88 -7.55 -6.21
C ARG A 18 -4.59 -6.68 -7.23
N LEU A 19 -5.78 -6.17 -6.90
CA LEU A 19 -6.49 -5.24 -7.77
C LEU A 19 -5.68 -3.96 -8.01
N ILE A 20 -5.17 -3.33 -6.95
CA ILE A 20 -4.34 -2.12 -7.04
C ILE A 20 -3.10 -2.37 -7.89
N ASN A 21 -2.36 -3.44 -7.59
CA ASN A 21 -1.17 -3.83 -8.33
C ASN A 21 -1.47 -4.10 -9.82
N ASN A 22 -2.61 -4.73 -10.14
CA ASN A 22 -3.02 -4.94 -11.53
C ASN A 22 -3.29 -3.62 -12.25
N VAL A 23 -3.92 -2.64 -11.60
CA VAL A 23 -4.16 -1.31 -12.18
C VAL A 23 -2.84 -0.58 -12.44
N ILE A 24 -1.91 -0.60 -11.48
CA ILE A 24 -0.58 0.01 -11.62
C ILE A 24 0.17 -0.61 -12.81
N LYS A 25 0.26 -1.95 -12.84
CA LYS A 25 0.92 -2.67 -13.92
C LYS A 25 0.28 -2.41 -15.29
N ALA A 26 -1.04 -2.33 -15.36
CA ALA A 26 -1.75 -2.01 -16.59
C ALA A 26 -1.44 -0.59 -17.09
N ALA A 27 -1.38 0.40 -16.19
CA ALA A 27 -0.99 1.77 -16.55
C ALA A 27 0.46 1.81 -17.06
N HIS A 28 1.39 1.18 -16.33
CA HIS A 28 2.81 1.14 -16.70
C HIS A 28 3.06 0.41 -18.03
N ALA A 29 2.32 -0.67 -18.32
CA ALA A 29 2.41 -1.39 -19.59
C ALA A 29 2.09 -0.50 -20.81
N GLU A 30 1.26 0.53 -20.62
CA GLU A 30 0.89 1.52 -21.64
C GLU A 30 1.73 2.82 -21.55
N GLY A 31 2.82 2.80 -20.77
CA GLY A 31 3.65 3.98 -20.52
C GLY A 31 2.90 5.12 -19.81
N LYS A 32 1.85 4.79 -19.05
CA LYS A 32 1.08 5.71 -18.22
C LYS A 32 1.46 5.52 -16.75
N TRP A 33 1.06 6.47 -15.93
CA TRP A 33 1.24 6.43 -14.48
C TRP A 33 -0.10 6.14 -13.79
N ALA A 34 -0.05 5.65 -12.55
CA ALA A 34 -1.19 5.38 -11.69
C ALA A 34 -1.07 6.16 -10.37
N GLY A 35 -2.13 6.87 -10.01
CA GLY A 35 -2.25 7.60 -8.74
C GLY A 35 -3.35 7.05 -7.84
N MET A 36 -3.26 7.35 -6.54
CA MET A 36 -4.29 7.03 -5.56
C MET A 36 -4.67 8.26 -4.75
N CYS A 37 -5.98 8.54 -4.67
CA CYS A 37 -6.56 9.64 -3.89
C CYS A 37 -7.39 9.19 -2.68
N GLY A 38 -7.54 7.88 -2.46
CA GLY A 38 -8.22 7.35 -1.28
C GLY A 38 -7.37 7.47 -0.01
N GLU A 39 -8.01 7.41 1.16
CA GLU A 39 -7.33 7.54 2.47
C GLU A 39 -6.12 6.60 2.64
N MET A 40 -6.14 5.44 2.00
CA MET A 40 -5.03 4.48 1.97
C MET A 40 -3.71 5.09 1.45
N ALA A 41 -3.76 6.09 0.56
CA ALA A 41 -2.57 6.78 0.08
C ALA A 41 -1.85 7.59 1.18
N GLY A 42 -2.58 8.01 2.22
CA GLY A 42 -2.02 8.71 3.39
C GLY A 42 -1.73 7.81 4.59
N ASP A 43 -2.18 6.55 4.56
CA ASP A 43 -2.00 5.61 5.67
C ASP A 43 -0.54 5.14 5.73
N GLN A 44 0.10 5.35 6.88
CA GLN A 44 1.51 5.00 7.09
C GLN A 44 1.75 3.49 6.98
N LYS A 45 0.74 2.66 7.24
CA LYS A 45 0.85 1.22 7.05
C LYS A 45 0.71 0.81 5.58
N ALA A 46 0.00 1.58 4.75
CA ALA A 46 -0.18 1.25 3.35
C ALA A 46 0.94 1.80 2.45
N VAL A 47 1.50 2.97 2.78
CA VAL A 47 2.56 3.62 1.99
C VAL A 47 3.71 2.65 1.63
N PRO A 48 4.26 1.84 2.54
CA PRO A 48 5.29 0.86 2.21
C PRO A 48 4.88 -0.15 1.12
N LEU A 49 3.66 -0.69 1.19
CA LEU A 49 3.11 -1.57 0.16
C LEU A 49 2.97 -0.85 -1.18
N LEU A 50 2.36 0.33 -1.17
CA LEU A 50 2.08 1.09 -2.38
C LEU A 50 3.35 1.54 -3.10
N VAL A 51 4.38 1.92 -2.33
CA VAL A 51 5.72 2.19 -2.87
C VAL A 51 6.31 0.93 -3.51
N GLY A 52 6.19 -0.22 -2.85
CA GLY A 52 6.66 -1.50 -3.39
C GLY A 52 5.93 -1.97 -4.65
N MET A 53 4.64 -1.62 -4.77
CA MET A 53 3.85 -1.89 -5.98
C MET A 53 4.16 -0.94 -7.14
N GLY A 54 4.92 0.13 -6.88
CA GLY A 54 5.26 1.14 -7.89
C GLY A 54 4.16 2.18 -8.13
N LEU A 55 3.35 2.50 -7.12
CA LEU A 55 2.38 3.60 -7.24
C LEU A 55 3.11 4.93 -7.48
N ASP A 56 2.70 5.68 -8.50
CA ASP A 56 3.42 6.89 -8.95
C ASP A 56 3.01 8.15 -8.19
N GLU A 57 1.72 8.29 -7.87
CA GLU A 57 1.18 9.49 -7.22
C GLU A 57 0.36 9.14 -5.96
N PHE A 58 0.66 9.85 -4.88
CA PHE A 58 -0.05 9.74 -3.61
C PHE A 58 -0.77 11.06 -3.32
N SER A 59 -2.09 11.06 -3.48
CA SER A 59 -2.96 12.18 -3.13
C SER A 59 -3.67 11.88 -1.80
N MET A 60 -3.56 12.80 -0.85
CA MET A 60 -4.03 12.61 0.52
C MET A 60 -4.42 13.93 1.17
N SER A 61 -4.99 13.88 2.38
CA SER A 61 -5.20 15.08 3.19
C SER A 61 -3.88 15.82 3.44
N ALA A 62 -3.91 17.15 3.35
CA ALA A 62 -2.70 17.98 3.44
C ALA A 62 -1.88 17.73 4.73
N THR A 63 -2.56 17.39 5.83
CA THR A 63 -1.95 17.06 7.12
C THR A 63 -1.12 15.77 7.09
N SER A 64 -1.42 14.83 6.18
CA SER A 64 -0.68 13.56 6.04
C SER A 64 0.56 13.67 5.16
N VAL A 65 0.63 14.68 4.27
CA VAL A 65 1.68 14.81 3.25
C VAL A 65 3.09 14.80 3.84
N LEU A 66 3.34 15.57 4.90
CA LEU A 66 4.68 15.65 5.51
C LEU A 66 5.09 14.36 6.21
N ARG A 67 4.13 13.70 6.88
CA ARG A 67 4.38 12.43 7.57
C ARG A 67 4.70 11.33 6.56
N THR A 68 3.90 11.21 5.51
CA THR A 68 4.12 10.24 4.42
C THR A 68 5.45 10.49 3.71
N ARG A 69 5.78 11.76 3.40
CA ARG A 69 7.09 12.10 2.82
C ARG A 69 8.25 11.71 3.73
N SER A 70 8.12 11.92 5.03
CA SER A 70 9.14 11.55 6.02
C SER A 70 9.34 10.03 6.08
N LEU A 71 8.24 9.26 6.04
CA LEU A 71 8.29 7.80 5.96
C LEU A 71 8.98 7.33 4.67
N MET A 72 8.54 7.81 3.51
CA MET A 72 9.09 7.44 2.20
C MET A 72 10.60 7.65 2.11
N LYS A 73 11.14 8.71 2.73
CA LYS A 73 12.59 8.96 2.77
C LYS A 73 13.41 7.89 3.50
N LYS A 74 12.77 7.08 4.35
CA LYS A 74 13.42 6.03 5.14
C LYS A 74 13.27 4.64 4.51
N LEU A 75 12.41 4.51 3.49
CA LEU A 75 12.14 3.23 2.85
C LEU A 75 13.23 2.87 1.86
N ASP A 76 13.61 1.60 1.86
CA ASP A 76 14.41 1.00 0.81
C ASP A 76 13.45 0.43 -0.25
N THR A 77 13.46 1.00 -1.45
CA THR A 77 12.53 0.62 -2.53
C THR A 77 12.64 -0.85 -2.91
N ALA A 78 13.84 -1.43 -2.92
CA ALA A 78 14.02 -2.83 -3.28
C ALA A 78 13.39 -3.76 -2.22
N LYS A 79 13.54 -3.41 -0.93
CA LYS A 79 12.86 -4.13 0.15
C LYS A 79 11.34 -3.96 0.11
N MET A 80 10.85 -2.79 -0.29
CA MET A 80 9.40 -2.57 -0.41
C MET A 80 8.82 -3.36 -1.58
N GLU A 81 9.53 -3.47 -2.69
CA GLU A 81 9.15 -4.33 -3.82
C GLU A 81 9.06 -5.80 -3.40
N GLU A 82 10.06 -6.30 -2.67
CA GLU A 82 10.04 -7.64 -2.08
C GLU A 82 8.83 -7.85 -1.15
N TYR A 83 8.61 -6.91 -0.24
CA TYR A 83 7.46 -6.92 0.67
C TYR A 83 6.13 -6.97 -0.08
N ALA A 84 5.94 -6.10 -1.08
CA ALA A 84 4.71 -6.06 -1.87
C ALA A 84 4.50 -7.38 -2.62
N ASN A 85 5.55 -7.94 -3.22
CA ASN A 85 5.47 -9.23 -3.89
C ASN A 85 5.04 -10.35 -2.93
N ARG A 86 5.69 -10.48 -1.77
CA ARG A 86 5.32 -11.48 -0.75
C ARG A 86 3.89 -11.28 -0.24
N ALA A 87 3.48 -10.04 0.04
CA ALA A 87 2.10 -9.74 0.45
C ALA A 87 1.06 -10.16 -0.60
N LEU A 88 1.39 -10.06 -1.89
CA LEU A 88 0.50 -10.44 -2.99
C LEU A 88 0.43 -11.95 -3.22
N THR A 89 1.55 -12.66 -3.03
CA THR A 89 1.69 -14.09 -3.40
C THR A 89 1.60 -15.07 -2.24
N GLU A 90 1.98 -14.67 -1.03
CA GLU A 90 2.09 -15.55 0.15
C GLU A 90 0.92 -15.36 1.13
N CYS A 91 0.35 -14.16 1.21
CA CYS A 91 -0.75 -13.87 2.13
C CYS A 91 -2.14 -14.18 1.53
N SER A 92 -3.04 -14.63 2.42
CA SER A 92 -4.46 -14.89 2.18
C SER A 92 -5.38 -13.99 3.00
N THR A 93 -4.87 -13.35 4.06
CA THR A 93 -5.65 -12.48 4.97
C THR A 93 -5.02 -11.10 5.17
N MET A 94 -5.81 -10.13 5.66
CA MET A 94 -5.29 -8.79 6.02
C MET A 94 -4.32 -8.88 7.21
N GLU A 95 -4.58 -9.77 8.15
CA GLU A 95 -3.77 -9.99 9.33
C GLU A 95 -2.37 -10.49 8.96
N GLU A 96 -2.27 -11.43 8.02
CA GLU A 96 -0.97 -11.91 7.51
C GLU A 96 -0.16 -10.80 6.82
N VAL A 97 -0.82 -9.94 6.04
CA VAL A 97 -0.15 -8.79 5.40
C VAL A 97 0.40 -7.83 6.45
N LEU A 98 -0.39 -7.53 7.49
CA LEU A 98 0.02 -6.65 8.58
C LEU A 98 1.09 -7.27 9.48
N GLU A 99 1.13 -8.59 9.61
CA GLU A 99 2.21 -9.28 10.33
C GLU A 99 3.51 -9.22 9.51
N LEU A 100 3.42 -9.56 8.22
CA LEU A 100 4.53 -9.50 7.28
C LEU A 100 5.16 -8.10 7.23
N GLN A 101 4.34 -7.05 7.29
CA GLN A 101 4.82 -5.66 7.33
C GLN A 101 5.91 -5.41 8.37
N LYS A 102 5.81 -6.05 9.54
CA LYS A 102 6.72 -5.83 10.67
C LYS A 102 8.14 -6.32 10.36
N GLU A 103 8.31 -7.24 9.41
CA GLU A 103 9.63 -7.68 8.94
C GLU A 103 10.35 -6.58 8.14
N TYR A 104 9.60 -5.64 7.55
CA TYR A 104 10.12 -4.65 6.60
C TYR A 104 10.16 -3.23 7.15
N VAL A 105 9.27 -2.88 8.07
CA VAL A 105 9.12 -1.50 8.56
C VAL A 105 8.99 -1.48 10.07
N ASN A 106 9.93 -0.79 10.74
CA ASN A 106 9.79 -0.44 12.15
C ASN A 106 9.10 0.93 12.27
N PHE A 107 7.88 0.91 12.80
CA PHE A 107 7.13 2.12 13.17
C PHE A 107 7.43 2.49 14.62
N ASP A 108 8.71 2.68 14.94
CA ASP A 108 9.12 3.30 16.21
C ASP A 108 8.91 4.82 16.18
#